data_AF-A0A6J4WY87-F1
#
_entry.id   AF-A0A6J4WY87-F1
#
_cell.length_a   1.000
_cell.length_b   1.000
_cell.length_c   1.000
_cell.angle_alpha   90.00
_cell.angle_beta   90.00
_cell.angle_gamma   90.00
#
_symmetry.space_group_name_H-M   'P 1'
#
loop_
_entity.id
_entity.type
_entity.pdbx_description
1 polymer ?
#
loop_
_entity_poly.entity_id
_entity_poly.type
_entity_poly.pdbx_seq_one_letter_code
_entity_poly.pdbx_strand_id
1 'polypeptide(L)'
;MAAALAGGQKFHPNLFERNVEKGISIAWQNIPNQAGGWAYYKNQAENPAYLSISKPQGRLVLAGDYLSFLSGWMEGAIRSAELAVDLVARMAGV
;
A
#
# COMPACT_ATOMS: atom_id res chain seq x y z
N MET A 1 -9.02 7.57 21.85
CA MET A 1 -9.17 9.03 21.65
C MET A 1 -8.16 9.85 22.46
N ALA A 2 -7.95 9.60 23.76
CA ALA A 2 -7.12 10.44 24.64
C ALA A 2 -5.74 10.84 24.08
N ALA A 3 -4.98 9.89 23.54
CA ALA A 3 -3.68 10.17 22.93
C ALA A 3 -3.76 11.10 21.70
N ALA A 4 -4.79 10.92 20.86
CA ALA A 4 -5.02 11.76 19.69
C ALA A 4 -5.43 13.19 20.11
N LEU A 5 -6.27 13.34 21.14
CA LEU A 5 -6.66 14.65 21.69
C LEU A 5 -5.45 15.37 22.28
N ALA A 6 -4.67 14.71 23.14
CA ALA A 6 -3.46 15.27 23.74
C ALA A 6 -2.41 15.66 22.68
N GLY A 7 -2.27 14.84 21.63
CA GLY A 7 -1.38 15.14 20.50
C GLY A 7 -1.85 16.35 19.70
N GLY A 8 -3.11 16.35 19.27
CA GLY A 8 -3.68 17.45 18.48
C GLY A 8 -3.71 18.78 19.24
N GLN A 9 -3.94 18.76 20.56
CA GLN A 9 -3.90 19.96 21.41
C GLN A 9 -2.52 20.63 21.44
N LYS A 10 -1.42 19.87 21.27
CA LYS A 10 -0.06 20.43 21.17
C LYS A 10 0.12 21.26 19.90
N PHE A 11 -0.51 20.85 18.79
CA PHE A 11 -0.42 21.54 17.50
C PHE A 11 -1.50 22.61 17.31
N HIS A 12 -2.67 22.43 17.94
CA HIS A 12 -3.81 23.35 17.86
C HIS A 12 -4.35 23.70 19.26
N PRO A 13 -3.65 24.55 20.03
CA PRO A 13 -4.01 24.88 21.40
C PRO A 13 -5.41 25.48 21.50
N ASN A 14 -6.17 25.03 22.50
CA ASN A 14 -7.55 25.42 22.82
C ASN A 14 -8.59 25.18 21.73
N LEU A 15 -8.21 24.54 20.62
CA LEU A 15 -9.07 24.33 19.46
C LEU A 15 -9.30 22.83 19.20
N PHE A 16 -8.27 21.99 19.33
CA PHE A 16 -8.39 20.60 18.91
C PHE A 16 -9.48 19.84 19.66
N GLU A 17 -9.38 19.80 20.99
CA GLU A 17 -10.32 19.03 21.82
C GLU A 17 -11.75 19.57 21.75
N ARG A 18 -11.92 20.89 21.58
CA ARG A 18 -13.24 21.52 21.47
C ARG A 18 -13.98 21.17 20.18
N ASN A 19 -13.28 20.80 19.12
CA ASN A 19 -13.84 20.58 17.79
C ASN A 19 -13.92 19.10 17.39
N VAL A 20 -13.52 18.17 18.26
CA VAL A 20 -13.54 16.72 17.98
C VAL A 20 -14.60 16.03 18.85
N GLU A 21 -15.71 15.60 18.24
CA GLU A 21 -16.78 14.88 18.94
C GLU A 21 -16.56 13.35 18.93
N LYS A 22 -16.24 12.79 17.76
CA LYS A 22 -16.07 11.36 17.52
C LYS A 22 -14.88 11.12 16.62
N GLY A 23 -14.37 9.89 16.64
CA GLY A 23 -13.23 9.49 15.85
C GLY A 23 -13.18 7.99 15.63
N ILE A 24 -12.49 7.60 14.57
CA ILE A 24 -12.20 6.22 14.22
C ILE A 24 -10.68 6.05 14.16
N SER A 25 -10.20 4.89 14.57
CA SER A 25 -8.79 4.52 14.45
C SER A 25 -8.68 3.19 13.70
N ILE A 26 -7.84 3.16 12.67
CA ILE A 26 -7.53 1.95 11.93
C ILE A 26 -6.02 1.70 12.07
N ALA A 27 -5.69 0.51 12.58
CA ALA A 27 -4.34 -0.01 12.59
C ALA A 27 -4.26 -1.05 11.45
N TRP A 28 -3.80 -0.64 10.27
CA TRP A 28 -3.80 -1.47 9.05
C TRP A 28 -3.11 -2.82 9.23
N GLN A 29 -2.07 -2.87 10.07
CA GLN A 29 -1.37 -4.11 10.43
C GLN A 29 -2.26 -5.15 11.14
N ASN A 30 -3.39 -4.72 11.72
CA ASN A 30 -4.34 -5.58 12.43
C ASN A 30 -5.59 -5.89 11.62
N ILE A 31 -5.71 -5.36 10.39
CA ILE A 31 -6.87 -5.62 9.54
C ILE A 31 -6.70 -6.98 8.84
N PRO A 32 -7.65 -7.92 9.01
CA PRO A 32 -7.62 -9.21 8.30
C PRO A 32 -7.47 -9.01 6.80
N ASN A 33 -6.63 -9.84 6.19
CA ASN A 33 -6.27 -9.80 4.76
C ASN A 33 -5.39 -8.63 4.31
N GLN A 34 -5.18 -7.57 5.11
CA GLN A 34 -4.23 -6.48 4.77
C GLN A 34 -2.87 -6.66 5.45
N ALA A 35 -2.87 -6.94 6.77
CA ALA A 35 -1.66 -7.18 7.57
C ALA A 35 -0.55 -6.11 7.49
N GLY A 36 -0.83 -4.92 6.95
CA GLY A 36 0.11 -3.82 6.79
C GLY A 36 -0.52 -2.62 6.09
N GLY A 37 0.17 -1.48 6.14
CA GLY A 37 -0.28 -0.27 5.42
C GLY A 37 0.08 -0.32 3.93
N TRP A 38 1.35 -0.63 3.63
CA TRP A 38 1.90 -0.80 2.29
C TRP A 38 3.22 -1.56 2.38
N ALA A 39 3.73 -2.04 1.24
CA ALA A 39 5.02 -2.73 1.19
C ALA A 39 6.17 -1.72 1.13
N TYR A 40 7.31 -2.10 1.71
CA TYR A 40 8.55 -1.34 1.60
C TYR A 40 9.71 -2.27 1.30
N TYR A 41 10.40 -2.00 0.19
CA TYR A 41 11.61 -2.69 -0.20
C TYR A 41 12.79 -1.73 -0.11
N LYS A 42 13.76 -2.04 0.76
CA LYS A 42 15.04 -1.32 0.77
C LYS A 42 15.76 -1.57 -0.56
N ASN A 43 16.27 -0.51 -1.18
CA ASN A 43 16.93 -0.54 -2.49
C ASN A 43 16.12 -1.33 -3.53
N GLN A 44 14.82 -1.02 -3.66
CA GLN A 44 13.83 -1.80 -4.39
C GLN A 44 14.28 -2.28 -5.79
N ALA A 45 14.95 -1.42 -6.57
CA ALA A 45 15.43 -1.74 -7.91
C ALA A 45 16.48 -2.88 -7.93
N GLU A 46 17.22 -3.07 -6.84
CA GLU A 46 18.25 -4.10 -6.67
C GLU A 46 17.80 -5.23 -5.74
N ASN A 47 16.60 -5.14 -5.18
CA ASN A 47 16.13 -6.08 -4.18
C ASN A 47 15.80 -7.44 -4.84
N PRO A 48 16.48 -8.55 -4.46
CA PRO A 48 16.31 -9.83 -5.14
C PRO A 48 14.91 -10.42 -4.96
N ALA A 49 14.26 -10.18 -3.81
CA ALA A 49 12.89 -10.64 -3.58
C ALA A 49 11.91 -9.90 -4.50
N TYR A 50 12.01 -8.57 -4.58
CA TYR A 50 11.19 -7.75 -5.49
C TYR A 50 11.38 -8.16 -6.95
N LEU A 51 12.64 -8.32 -7.40
CA LEU A 51 12.97 -8.76 -8.76
C LEU A 51 12.47 -10.18 -9.07
N SER A 52 12.34 -11.05 -8.06
CA SER A 52 11.81 -12.39 -8.23
C SER A 52 10.29 -12.41 -8.39
N ILE A 53 9.55 -11.66 -7.56
CA ILE A 53 8.09 -11.64 -7.60
C ILE A 53 7.51 -10.77 -8.71
N SER A 54 8.29 -9.83 -9.26
CA SER A 54 7.89 -8.98 -10.39
C SER A 54 7.90 -9.70 -11.73
N LYS A 55 8.49 -10.90 -11.80
CA LYS A 55 8.52 -11.71 -13.02
C LYS A 55 7.41 -12.76 -12.99
N PRO A 56 6.79 -13.06 -14.14
CA PRO A 56 5.88 -14.19 -14.24
C PRO A 56 6.54 -15.52 -13.82
N GLN A 57 5.78 -16.34 -13.10
CA GLN A 57 6.19 -17.70 -12.72
C GLN A 57 5.28 -18.70 -13.42
N GLY A 58 5.66 -19.11 -14.63
CA GLY A 58 4.81 -19.93 -15.49
C GLY A 58 3.54 -19.16 -15.88
N ARG A 59 2.38 -19.61 -15.38
CA ARG A 59 1.07 -18.96 -15.60
C ARG A 59 0.65 -18.02 -14.48
N LEU A 60 1.48 -17.87 -13.44
CA LEU A 60 1.22 -16.95 -12.32
C LEU A 60 1.83 -15.58 -12.62
N VAL A 61 0.98 -14.56 -12.62
CA VAL A 61 1.38 -13.15 -12.66
C VAL A 61 0.82 -12.49 -11.40
N LEU A 62 1.69 -11.87 -10.61
CA LEU A 62 1.29 -11.11 -9.43
C LEU A 62 1.08 -9.64 -9.82
N ALA A 63 0.13 -8.99 -9.16
CA ALA A 63 -0.16 -7.57 -9.34
C ALA A 63 -0.55 -6.92 -8.01
N GLY A 64 -0.17 -5.65 -7.86
CA GLY A 64 -0.47 -4.85 -6.67
C GLY A 64 0.43 -3.62 -6.59
N ASP A 65 0.11 -2.68 -5.70
CA ASP A 65 0.93 -1.47 -5.49
C ASP A 65 2.39 -1.83 -5.12
N TYR A 66 2.58 -2.93 -4.39
CA TYR A 66 3.87 -3.49 -4.00
C TYR A 66 4.71 -4.02 -5.17
N LEU A 67 4.15 -4.13 -6.38
CA LEU A 67 4.84 -4.44 -7.64
C LEU A 67 4.99 -3.21 -8.55
N SER A 68 5.00 -2.04 -7.93
CA SER A 68 5.32 -0.78 -8.56
C SER A 68 6.38 -0.04 -7.73
N PHE A 69 7.02 0.97 -8.33
CA PHE A 69 7.84 1.94 -7.59
C PHE A 69 7.00 2.99 -6.84
N LEU A 70 5.67 2.80 -6.77
CA LEU A 70 4.69 3.70 -6.17
C LEU A 70 3.85 2.98 -5.09
N SER A 71 4.47 2.13 -4.27
CA SER A 71 3.74 1.45 -3.18
C SER A 71 3.14 2.48 -2.20
N GLY A 72 1.94 2.17 -1.69
CA GLY A 72 1.10 3.09 -0.92
C GLY A 72 0.21 4.00 -1.77
N TRP A 73 0.32 3.95 -3.10
CA TRP A 73 -0.50 4.75 -4.02
C TRP A 73 -1.38 3.90 -4.92
N MET A 74 -2.60 4.39 -5.19
CA MET A 74 -3.53 3.74 -6.12
C MET A 74 -2.94 3.66 -7.54
N GLU A 75 -2.17 4.67 -7.97
CA GLU A 75 -1.49 4.65 -9.27
C GLU A 75 -0.57 3.42 -9.40
N GLY A 76 0.17 3.09 -8.34
CA GLY A 76 1.03 1.91 -8.32
C GLY A 76 0.26 0.62 -8.57
N ALA A 77 -0.89 0.46 -7.92
CA ALA A 77 -1.76 -0.70 -8.10
C ALA A 77 -2.32 -0.78 -9.54
N ILE A 78 -2.79 0.36 -10.08
CA ILE A 78 -3.36 0.42 -11.44
C ILE A 78 -2.30 0.12 -12.49
N ARG A 79 -1.11 0.73 -12.40
CA ARG A 79 -0.01 0.47 -13.34
C ARG A 79 0.48 -0.97 -13.27
N SER A 80 0.55 -1.55 -12.08
CA SER A 80 0.88 -2.98 -11.91
C SER A 80 -0.18 -3.88 -12.57
N ALA A 81 -1.47 -3.54 -12.43
CA ALA A 81 -2.56 -4.27 -13.07
C ALA A 81 -2.52 -4.18 -14.61
N GLU A 82 -2.25 -3.00 -15.17
CA GLU A 82 -2.07 -2.81 -16.63
C GLU A 82 -0.96 -3.73 -17.17
N LEU A 83 0.22 -3.71 -16.53
CA LEU A 83 1.33 -4.58 -16.91
C LEU A 83 0.96 -6.08 -16.79
N ALA A 84 0.24 -6.46 -15.74
CA ALA A 84 -0.18 -7.83 -15.54
C ALA A 84 -1.14 -8.31 -16.64
N VAL A 85 -2.09 -7.47 -17.05
CA VAL A 85 -3.01 -7.75 -18.16
C VAL A 85 -2.24 -7.93 -19.47
N ASP A 86 -1.30 -7.03 -19.76
CA ASP A 86 -0.44 -7.13 -20.96
C ASP A 86 0.37 -8.42 -20.97
N LEU A 87 0.94 -8.81 -19.83
CA LEU A 87 1.71 -10.06 -19.70
C LEU A 87 0.81 -11.28 -19.93
N VAL A 88 -0.39 -11.30 -19.36
CA VAL A 88 -1.35 -12.38 -19.54
C VAL A 88 -1.81 -12.49 -20.99
N ALA A 89 -2.09 -11.37 -21.67
CA ALA A 89 -2.45 -11.36 -23.09
C ALA A 89 -1.34 -11.99 -23.96
N ARG A 90 -0.09 -11.56 -23.74
CA ARG A 90 1.08 -12.12 -24.43
C ARG A 90 1.25 -13.63 -24.18
N MET A 91 1.02 -14.09 -22.95
CA MET A 91 1.09 -15.53 -22.62
C MET A 91 -0.03 -16.33 -23.29
N ALA A 92 -1.19 -15.72 -23.50
CA ALA A 92 -2.30 -16.33 -24.22
C ALA A 92 -2.14 -16.27 -25.75
N GLY A 93 -1.15 -15.53 -26.26
CA GLY A 93 -0.89 -15.37 -27.69
C GLY A 93 -1.90 -14.47 -28.40
N VAL A 94 -2.55 -13.55 -27.66
CA VAL A 94 -3.53 -12.58 -28.16
C VAL A 94 -3.03 -11.15 -28.02
#